data_AF-A0A533X3B6-F1
#
_entry.id   AF-A0A533X3B6-F1
#
_cell.length_a   1.000
_cell.length_b   1.000
_cell.length_c   1.000
_cell.angle_alpha   90.00
_cell.angle_beta   90.00
_cell.angle_gamma   90.00
#
_symmetry.space_group_name_H-M   'P 1'
#
loop_
_entity.id
_entity.type
_entity.pdbx_description
1 polymer ?
#
loop_
_entity_poly.entity_id
_entity_poly.type
_entity_poly.pdbx_seq_one_letter_code
_entity_poly.pdbx_strand_id
1 'polypeptide(L)'
;MVVNIAKKRELVARILDVGANRIRFEPDRLEDVADSITRENIRSLVKSGAIWTVQLAGTSRGRAMEKRSVWKVHGKGPGSKKGKKTARVGKKEVYVIRVRSMRYHLKVLKERKDITNETYWQLYKKVNGGQVRSLAHLRELVKEVKSR
;
A
#
# COMPACT_ATOMS: atom_id res chain seq x y z
N MET A 1 -45.61 21.38 -13.95
CA MET A 1 -44.72 21.05 -15.09
C MET A 1 -43.87 19.84 -14.71
N VAL A 2 -43.71 18.84 -15.58
CA VAL A 2 -42.87 17.67 -15.27
C VAL A 2 -41.41 18.04 -15.55
N VAL A 3 -40.60 18.17 -14.49
CA VAL A 3 -39.19 18.56 -14.61
C VAL A 3 -38.33 17.34 -14.99
N ASN A 4 -37.52 17.45 -16.05
CA ASN A 4 -36.56 16.41 -16.41
C ASN A 4 -35.27 16.52 -15.57
N ILE A 5 -35.31 15.88 -14.40
CA ILE A 5 -34.23 15.91 -13.40
C ILE A 5 -33.02 15.06 -13.84
N ALA A 6 -33.20 14.07 -14.71
CA ALA A 6 -32.13 13.14 -15.11
C ALA A 6 -30.96 13.86 -15.81
N LYS A 7 -31.26 14.71 -16.80
CA LYS A 7 -30.24 15.49 -17.51
C LYS A 7 -29.52 16.50 -16.61
N LYS A 8 -30.26 17.13 -15.69
CA LYS A 8 -29.68 18.04 -14.68
C LYS A 8 -28.73 17.27 -13.75
N ARG A 9 -29.11 16.07 -13.32
CA ARG A 9 -28.26 15.18 -12.50
C ARG A 9 -26.95 14.83 -13.20
N GLU A 10 -26.97 14.54 -14.50
CA GLU A 10 -25.75 14.30 -15.29
C GLU A 10 -24.88 15.54 -15.48
N LEU A 11 -25.49 16.72 -15.60
CA LEU A 11 -24.75 17.98 -15.69
C LEU A 11 -24.07 18.31 -14.36
N VAL A 12 -24.79 18.17 -13.25
CA VAL A 12 -24.26 18.33 -11.89
C VAL A 12 -23.14 17.34 -11.62
N ALA A 13 -23.29 16.07 -12.04
CA ALA A 13 -22.26 15.04 -11.94
C ALA A 13 -20.96 15.44 -12.61
N ARG A 14 -21.05 16.00 -13.83
CA ARG A 14 -19.89 16.51 -14.57
C ARG A 14 -19.27 17.75 -13.94
N ILE A 15 -20.04 18.58 -13.25
CA ILE A 15 -19.53 19.78 -12.57
C ILE A 15 -18.80 19.41 -11.27
N LEU A 16 -19.34 18.43 -10.53
CA LEU A 16 -18.82 18.02 -9.23
C LEU A 16 -17.85 16.84 -9.29
N ASP A 17 -17.61 16.28 -10.48
CA ASP A 17 -16.79 15.09 -10.73
C ASP A 17 -17.18 13.89 -9.85
N VAL A 18 -18.49 13.64 -9.76
CA VAL A 18 -19.07 12.50 -9.02
C VAL A 18 -20.04 11.73 -9.91
N GLY A 19 -20.27 10.46 -9.60
CA GLY A 19 -21.29 9.67 -10.30
C GLY A 19 -22.70 10.25 -10.12
N ALA A 20 -23.51 10.23 -11.19
CA ALA A 20 -24.87 10.77 -11.19
C ALA A 20 -25.75 10.20 -10.06
N ASN A 21 -25.58 8.93 -9.71
CA ASN A 21 -26.32 8.25 -8.65
C ASN A 21 -26.06 8.80 -7.24
N ARG A 22 -24.98 9.57 -7.04
CA ARG A 22 -24.62 10.18 -5.74
C ARG A 22 -25.28 11.53 -5.50
N ILE A 23 -25.86 12.14 -6.53
CA ILE A 23 -26.45 13.48 -6.41
C ILE A 23 -27.85 13.37 -5.86
N ARG A 24 -28.17 14.27 -4.94
CA ARG A 24 -29.50 14.46 -4.35
C ARG A 24 -29.91 15.91 -4.52
N PHE A 25 -31.21 16.10 -4.63
CA PHE A 25 -31.86 17.39 -4.81
C PHE A 25 -32.81 17.60 -3.64
N GLU A 26 -32.90 18.82 -3.14
CA GLU A 26 -33.88 19.20 -2.15
C GLU A 26 -35.29 19.14 -2.77
N PRO A 27 -36.25 18.38 -2.22
CA PRO A 27 -37.60 18.26 -2.78
C PRO A 27 -38.32 19.60 -2.89
N ASP A 28 -38.11 20.49 -1.92
CA ASP A 28 -38.81 21.78 -1.83
C ASP A 28 -38.22 22.85 -2.76
N ARG A 29 -37.03 22.61 -3.32
CA ARG A 29 -36.32 23.56 -4.20
C ARG A 29 -36.12 23.01 -5.61
N LEU A 30 -36.96 22.07 -6.03
CA LEU A 30 -36.88 21.47 -7.36
C LEU A 30 -37.15 22.48 -8.49
N GLU A 31 -37.93 23.52 -8.22
CA GLU A 31 -38.22 24.60 -9.16
C GLU A 31 -36.96 25.43 -9.45
N ASP A 32 -36.21 25.85 -8.42
CA ASP A 32 -34.91 26.53 -8.56
C ASP A 32 -33.92 25.70 -9.41
N VAL A 33 -33.92 24.38 -9.21
CA VAL A 33 -33.06 23.45 -9.95
C VAL A 33 -33.50 23.34 -11.41
N ALA A 34 -34.81 23.36 -11.68
CA ALA A 34 -35.36 23.35 -13.04
C ALA A 34 -34.93 24.60 -13.83
N ASP A 35 -35.06 25.77 -13.21
CA ASP A 35 -34.80 27.08 -13.80
C ASP A 35 -33.30 27.38 -13.98
N SER A 36 -32.43 26.63 -13.30
CA SER A 36 -30.97 26.80 -13.41
C SER A 36 -30.42 26.39 -14.79
N ILE A 37 -30.12 27.34 -15.67
CA ILE A 37 -29.60 27.05 -17.02
C ILE A 37 -28.06 26.97 -17.05
N THR A 38 -27.38 27.86 -16.33
CA THR A 38 -25.91 27.99 -16.39
C THR A 38 -25.21 27.08 -15.38
N ARG A 39 -23.93 26.75 -15.64
CA ARG A 39 -23.10 25.98 -14.69
C ARG A 39 -22.84 26.75 -13.40
N GLU A 40 -22.76 28.08 -13.49
CA GLU A 40 -22.57 28.98 -12.35
C GLU A 40 -23.77 28.91 -11.39
N ASN A 41 -25.01 28.93 -11.93
CA ASN A 41 -26.22 28.80 -11.12
C ASN A 41 -26.26 27.45 -10.38
N ILE A 42 -25.85 26.36 -11.05
CA ILE A 42 -25.74 25.04 -10.41
C ILE A 42 -24.72 25.06 -9.26
N ARG A 43 -23.57 25.72 -9.42
CA ARG A 43 -22.58 25.87 -8.33
C ARG A 43 -23.15 26.66 -7.15
N SER A 44 -23.93 27.72 -7.42
CA SER A 44 -24.63 28.49 -6.39
C SER A 44 -25.68 27.65 -5.66
N LEU A 45 -26.38 26.75 -6.36
CA LEU A 45 -27.33 25.81 -5.76
C LEU A 45 -26.66 24.73 -4.92
N VAL A 46 -25.47 24.26 -5.32
CA VAL A 46 -24.64 23.37 -4.49
C VAL A 46 -24.19 24.09 -3.22
N LYS A 47 -23.73 25.35 -3.34
CA LYS A 47 -23.28 26.16 -2.19
C LYS A 47 -24.42 26.49 -1.23
N SER A 48 -25.64 26.72 -1.73
CA SER A 48 -26.83 26.98 -0.90
C SER A 48 -27.51 25.71 -0.37
N GLY A 49 -26.96 24.53 -0.66
CA GLY A 49 -27.45 23.26 -0.12
C GLY A 49 -28.64 22.64 -0.86
N ALA A 50 -29.16 23.27 -1.91
CA ALA A 50 -30.24 22.71 -2.73
C ALA A 50 -29.82 21.46 -3.51
N ILE A 51 -28.52 21.30 -3.77
CA ILE A 51 -27.92 20.13 -4.40
C ILE A 51 -26.77 19.63 -3.54
N TRP A 52 -26.79 18.36 -3.13
CA TRP A 52 -25.69 17.77 -2.38
C TRP A 52 -25.31 16.40 -2.94
N THR A 53 -24.11 15.97 -2.54
CA THR A 53 -23.58 14.66 -2.91
C THR A 53 -23.57 13.75 -1.70
N VAL A 54 -24.05 12.52 -1.89
CA VAL A 54 -23.95 11.47 -0.86
C VAL A 54 -22.52 10.94 -0.84
N GLN A 55 -22.02 10.66 0.36
CA GLN A 55 -20.72 10.02 0.54
C GLN A 55 -20.68 8.66 -0.18
N LEU A 56 -19.50 8.28 -0.66
CA LEU A 56 -19.34 6.97 -1.29
C LEU A 56 -19.55 5.88 -0.24
N ALA A 57 -20.34 4.86 -0.55
CA ALA A 57 -20.41 3.66 0.26
C ALA A 57 -19.05 2.94 0.20
N GLY A 58 -18.24 3.12 1.24
CA GLY A 58 -16.93 2.50 1.35
C GLY A 58 -17.01 1.03 1.76
N THR A 59 -16.02 0.23 1.37
CA THR A 59 -15.85 -1.12 1.90
C THR A 59 -14.93 -1.09 3.13
N SER A 60 -15.39 -1.63 4.25
CA SER A 60 -14.56 -1.71 5.46
C SER A 60 -13.38 -2.65 5.24
N ARG A 61 -12.19 -2.20 5.66
CA ARG A 61 -10.94 -2.99 5.64
C ARG A 61 -10.62 -3.63 6.99
N GLY A 62 -11.45 -3.44 8.02
CA GLY A 62 -11.17 -3.89 9.39
C GLY A 62 -10.86 -5.38 9.49
N ARG A 63 -11.76 -6.23 8.99
CA ARG A 63 -11.58 -7.70 8.98
C ARG A 63 -10.32 -8.15 8.25
N ALA A 64 -9.97 -7.48 7.14
CA ALA A 64 -8.78 -7.82 6.37
C ALA A 64 -7.49 -7.43 7.12
N MET A 65 -7.50 -6.30 7.84
CA MET A 65 -6.38 -5.83 8.65
C MET A 65 -6.15 -6.74 9.86
N GLU A 66 -7.21 -7.09 10.57
CA GLU A 66 -7.16 -8.04 11.69
C GLU A 66 -6.62 -9.41 11.26
N LYS A 67 -7.13 -9.95 10.15
CA LYS A 67 -6.62 -11.22 9.61
C LYS A 67 -5.12 -11.14 9.29
N ARG A 68 -4.66 -10.00 8.74
CA ARG A 68 -3.25 -9.78 8.40
C ARG A 68 -2.37 -9.62 9.63
N SER A 69 -2.85 -8.99 10.70
CA SER A 69 -2.08 -8.85 11.95
C SER A 69 -1.87 -10.21 12.62
N VAL A 70 -2.92 -11.04 12.68
CA VAL A 70 -2.82 -12.42 13.18
C VAL A 70 -1.81 -13.23 12.36
N TRP A 71 -1.89 -13.16 11.02
CA TRP A 71 -0.94 -13.85 10.13
C TRP A 71 0.50 -13.33 10.24
N LYS A 72 0.72 -12.09 10.66
CA LYS A 72 2.07 -11.54 10.86
C LYS A 72 2.76 -12.16 12.07
N VAL A 73 2.01 -12.44 13.13
CA VAL A 73 2.52 -13.02 14.38
C VAL A 73 2.59 -14.55 14.30
N HIS A 74 1.48 -15.19 13.99
CA HIS A 74 1.36 -16.65 14.03
C HIS A 74 1.66 -17.34 12.69
N GLY A 75 1.71 -16.57 11.60
CA GLY A 75 1.82 -17.13 10.26
C GLY A 75 0.52 -17.77 9.76
N LYS A 76 0.66 -18.56 8.69
CA LYS A 76 -0.41 -19.44 8.17
C LYS A 76 -0.05 -20.89 8.44
N GLY A 77 -1.03 -21.70 8.84
CA GLY A 77 -0.87 -23.15 8.94
C GLY A 77 -0.70 -23.83 7.56
N PRO A 78 -0.23 -25.08 7.50
CA PRO A 78 -0.07 -25.82 6.25
C PRO A 78 -1.35 -25.93 5.42
N GLY A 79 -2.50 -26.26 6.03
CA GLY A 79 -3.78 -26.41 5.32
C GLY A 79 -4.36 -25.11 4.72
N SER A 80 -3.99 -23.96 5.30
CA SER A 80 -4.40 -22.64 4.80
C SER A 80 -3.48 -22.10 3.70
N LYS A 81 -2.29 -22.70 3.50
CA LYS A 81 -1.37 -22.32 2.42
C LYS A 81 -1.88 -22.93 1.12
N LYS A 82 -2.15 -22.09 0.13
CA LYS A 82 -2.52 -22.51 -1.22
C LYS A 82 -1.34 -22.34 -2.17
N GLY A 83 -1.20 -23.25 -3.12
CA GLY A 83 -0.12 -23.26 -4.12
C GLY A 83 1.23 -23.78 -3.61
N LYS A 84 2.12 -24.11 -4.56
CA LYS A 84 3.47 -24.61 -4.30
C LYS A 84 4.31 -23.58 -3.52
N LYS A 85 5.20 -24.04 -2.63
CA LYS A 85 6.10 -23.18 -1.85
C LYS A 85 6.88 -22.19 -2.73
N THR A 86 7.38 -22.65 -3.87
CA THR A 86 8.17 -21.85 -4.82
C THR A 86 7.34 -20.84 -5.60
N ALA A 87 6.03 -21.03 -5.71
CA ALA A 87 5.12 -20.07 -6.33
C ALA A 87 4.75 -18.93 -5.35
N ARG A 88 4.66 -19.23 -4.04
CA ARG A 88 4.41 -18.22 -3.01
C ARG A 88 5.61 -17.31 -2.77
N VAL A 89 6.82 -17.86 -2.76
CA VAL A 89 8.09 -17.12 -2.68
C VAL A 89 9.14 -17.86 -3.49
N GLY A 90 9.82 -17.16 -4.40
CA GLY A 90 10.83 -17.76 -5.28
C GLY A 90 12.13 -18.13 -4.54
N LYS A 91 12.77 -19.25 -4.90
CA LYS A 91 14.07 -19.62 -4.33
C LYS A 91 15.14 -18.55 -4.58
N LYS A 92 15.18 -18.00 -5.80
CA LYS A 92 16.10 -16.94 -6.21
C LYS A 92 15.85 -15.65 -5.44
N GLU A 93 14.59 -15.29 -5.23
CA GLU A 93 14.20 -14.11 -4.46
C GLU A 93 14.71 -14.19 -3.01
N VAL A 94 14.50 -15.32 -2.34
CA VAL A 94 15.03 -15.55 -0.97
C VAL A 94 16.55 -15.45 -0.94
N TYR A 95 17.24 -16.03 -1.93
CA TYR A 95 18.70 -15.95 -2.03
C TYR A 95 19.17 -14.50 -2.19
N VAL A 96 18.56 -13.73 -3.10
CA VAL A 96 18.90 -12.32 -3.34
C VAL A 96 18.67 -11.47 -2.09
N ILE A 97 17.54 -11.61 -1.42
CA ILE A 97 17.24 -10.88 -0.18
C ILE A 97 18.28 -11.21 0.89
N ARG A 98 18.60 -12.50 1.07
CA ARG A 98 19.58 -12.97 2.05
C ARG A 98 20.98 -12.44 1.77
N VAL A 99 21.46 -12.52 0.53
CA VAL A 99 22.81 -12.03 0.16
C VAL A 99 22.89 -10.51 0.29
N ARG A 100 21.86 -9.78 -0.16
CA ARG A 100 21.81 -8.32 -0.05
C ARG A 100 21.81 -7.84 1.40
N SER A 101 21.04 -8.47 2.28
CA SER A 101 21.03 -8.10 3.71
C SER A 101 22.39 -8.32 4.37
N MET A 102 23.06 -9.45 4.07
CA MET A 102 24.42 -9.73 4.57
C MET A 102 25.46 -8.72 4.06
N ARG A 103 25.44 -8.41 2.76
CA ARG A 103 26.35 -7.42 2.17
C ARG A 103 26.11 -6.02 2.71
N TYR A 104 24.85 -5.63 2.90
CA TYR A 104 24.51 -4.36 3.52
C TYR A 104 25.06 -4.27 4.95
N HIS A 105 24.92 -5.33 5.75
CA HIS A 105 25.50 -5.36 7.09
C HIS A 105 27.03 -5.26 7.08
N LEU A 106 27.72 -5.94 6.17
CA LEU A 106 29.17 -5.80 6.02
C LEU A 106 29.57 -4.36 5.63
N LYS A 107 28.81 -3.73 4.73
CA LYS A 107 29.04 -2.33 4.33
C LYS A 107 28.93 -1.39 5.54
N VAL A 108 27.88 -1.54 6.35
CA VAL A 108 27.68 -0.74 7.56
C VAL A 108 28.80 -0.95 8.58
N LEU A 109 29.26 -2.19 8.79
CA LEU A 109 30.39 -2.47 9.69
C LEU A 109 31.69 -1.83 9.18
N LYS A 110 31.93 -1.86 7.86
CA LYS A 110 33.09 -1.22 7.25
C LYS A 110 33.05 0.31 7.42
N GLU A 111 31.89 0.93 7.18
CA GLU A 111 31.70 2.38 7.34
C GLU A 111 31.93 2.83 8.79
N ARG A 112 31.53 2.02 9.76
CA ARG A 112 31.79 2.25 11.19
C ARG A 112 33.24 1.97 11.62
N LYS A 113 34.08 1.50 10.70
CA LYS A 113 35.46 1.03 10.98
C LYS A 113 35.51 -0.12 12.00
N ASP A 114 34.41 -0.87 12.14
CA ASP A 114 34.39 -2.09 12.94
C ASP A 114 35.26 -3.18 12.31
N ILE A 115 35.37 -3.19 10.98
CA ILE A 115 36.14 -4.18 10.23
C ILE A 115 37.11 -3.47 9.29
N THR A 116 38.27 -4.08 9.09
CA THR A 116 39.25 -3.64 8.09
C THR A 116 38.77 -3.93 6.67
N ASN A 117 39.37 -3.27 5.68
CA ASN A 117 39.01 -3.51 4.27
C ASN A 117 39.30 -4.96 3.82
N GLU A 118 40.37 -5.56 4.35
CA GLU A 118 40.76 -6.95 4.04
C GLU A 118 39.73 -7.95 4.57
N THR A 119 39.38 -7.81 5.85
CA THR A 119 38.38 -8.67 6.51
C THR A 119 37.00 -8.53 5.86
N TYR A 120 36.62 -7.32 5.42
CA TYR A 120 35.42 -7.09 4.62
C TYR A 120 35.40 -7.96 3.35
N TRP A 121 36.46 -7.95 2.54
CA TRP A 121 36.50 -8.70 1.28
C TRP A 121 36.54 -10.21 1.51
N GLN A 122 37.23 -10.68 2.55
CA GLN A 122 37.22 -12.10 2.93
C GLN A 122 35.80 -12.56 3.26
N LEU A 123 35.09 -11.84 4.14
CA LEU A 123 33.72 -12.16 4.51
C LEU A 123 32.74 -11.99 3.34
N TYR A 124 32.94 -10.99 2.49
CA TYR A 124 32.13 -10.77 1.29
C TYR A 124 32.20 -11.97 0.32
N LYS A 125 33.41 -12.52 0.10
CA LYS A 125 33.60 -13.73 -0.73
C LYS A 125 32.91 -14.95 -0.10
N LYS A 126 33.00 -15.13 1.22
CA LYS A 126 32.28 -16.20 1.95
C LYS A 126 30.76 -16.08 1.83
N VAL A 127 30.22 -14.87 1.89
CA VAL A 127 28.78 -14.60 1.65
C VAL A 127 28.39 -14.98 0.23
N ASN A 128 29.20 -14.62 -0.77
CA ASN A 128 28.93 -14.97 -2.18
C ASN A 128 28.96 -16.48 -2.41
N GLY A 129 29.91 -17.17 -1.76
CA GLY A 129 30.02 -18.63 -1.79
C GLY A 129 28.94 -19.36 -0.99
N GLY A 130 28.01 -18.65 -0.33
CA GLY A 130 26.92 -19.27 0.43
C GLY A 130 27.36 -19.97 1.72
N GLN A 131 28.59 -19.77 2.17
CA GLN A 131 29.11 -20.33 3.43
C GLN A 131 28.42 -19.69 4.64
N VAL A 132 27.96 -18.44 4.49
CA VAL A 132 27.24 -17.72 5.54
C VAL A 132 25.74 -18.01 5.47
N ARG A 133 25.23 -18.75 6.47
CA ARG A 133 23.84 -19.22 6.54
C ARG A 133 22.83 -18.11 6.91
N SER A 134 23.20 -17.22 7.82
CA SER A 134 22.32 -16.19 8.39
C SER A 134 23.09 -14.94 8.81
N LEU A 135 22.37 -13.86 9.14
CA LEU A 135 22.99 -12.66 9.70
C LEU A 135 23.62 -12.88 11.08
N ALA A 136 23.07 -13.79 11.90
CA ALA A 136 23.67 -14.14 13.19
C ALA A 136 25.03 -14.81 12.99
N HIS A 137 25.09 -15.79 12.08
CA HIS A 137 26.35 -16.46 11.72
C HIS A 137 27.38 -15.48 11.14
N LEU A 138 26.94 -14.50 10.34
CA LEU A 138 27.83 -13.44 9.87
C LEU A 138 28.43 -12.63 11.03
N ARG A 139 27.62 -12.31 12.05
CA ARG A 139 28.08 -11.56 13.22
C ARG A 139 29.05 -12.37 14.08
N GLU A 140 28.83 -13.67 14.23
CA GLU A 140 29.76 -14.57 14.90
C GLU A 140 31.11 -14.59 14.18
N LEU A 141 31.12 -14.78 12.86
CA LEU A 141 32.35 -14.73 12.06
C LEU A 141 33.08 -13.37 12.17
N VAL A 142 32.34 -12.26 12.23
CA VAL A 142 32.95 -10.94 12.44
C VAL A 142 33.58 -10.84 13.83
N LYS A 143 32.94 -11.39 14.87
CA LYS A 143 33.50 -11.40 16.24
C LYS A 143 34.76 -12.26 16.32
N GLU A 144 34.76 -13.44 15.71
CA GLU A 144 35.94 -14.32 15.65
C GLU A 144 37.13 -13.63 14.97
N VAL A 145 36.88 -12.95 13.85
CA VAL A 145 37.91 -12.21 13.12
C VAL A 145 38.41 -10.99 13.91
N LYS A 146 37.56 -10.35 14.73
CA LYS A 146 37.96 -9.25 15.62
C LYS A 146 38.75 -9.71 16.84
N SER A 147 38.49 -10.93 17.33
CA SER A 147 39.16 -11.49 18.51
C SER A 147 40.56 -12.02 18.19
N ARG A 148 40.91 -12.11 16.91
CA ARG A 148 42.18 -12.59 16.41
C ARG A 148 43.07 -11.42 16.02
#